data_AF-A0A6P8JAZ3-F1
#
_entry.id   AF-A0A6P8JAZ3-F1
#
_cell.length_a   1.000
_cell.length_b   1.000
_cell.length_c   1.000
_cell.angle_alpha   90.00
_cell.angle_beta   90.00
_cell.angle_gamma   90.00
#
_symmetry.space_group_name_H-M   'P 1'
#
loop_
_entity.id
_entity.type
_entity.pdbx_description
1 polymer ?
#
loop_
_entity_poly.entity_id
_entity_poly.type
_entity_poly.pdbx_seq_one_letter_code
_entity_poly.pdbx_strand_id
1 'polypeptide(L)'
;MTSKRHSLHSQSPTETWTDALSVCKASGVGFLTNQRYREDGGRREEHEFEDRSFHFNVDGTCLYGVFDGHDGPRAADFAVQRLPAELLLGQLTDDMSDEQVQVLLRQAFISVEKGFFQSIDDALAEKTELQLQIPEGVSSYEAFQNYPEQVERIQELNDKINGGTTAVIALIFKNKLYVANAGDSRAVLCRQVDGTSLQVEQLSVDHDTQNEEELLRLARLGLDIVKIQRNKRIGNQENTRSIGDYCVKGGYKDFDILSTAAEEPVIADPYISDGIPIDKTFYALILMSDGVYKCLEEATGTSTVNSDIVYVVATELLCQSTLNGVAQAVVDKVGRYHHDAFMQQPTTCQKRDDMTILIRNFDEEVACTLSSPRSSTRPSGPAYQTTSPGVLPVSVPFNPSKKNSGSVPTLKIPMPQRTISQPNNHEGSPSSTTSTPTNPTTVAPLVSQSGSEPSSPGLSPNAFDPGPFHERDGKARKAMLLETTQPVDGSLTVMPASSTHGVSDNKGSNPNDEEMIEPYVDFTDFFKTVEELGEDVVYGCDKMPLS
;
A
#
# COMPACT_ATOMS: atom_id res chain seq x y z
N MET A 1 -56.15 -25.81 4.72
CA MET A 1 -56.07 -24.58 3.90
C MET A 1 -56.07 -23.38 4.84
N THR A 2 -54.90 -22.80 5.09
CA THR A 2 -54.76 -21.40 5.55
C THR A 2 -53.30 -21.01 5.32
N SER A 3 -53.09 -20.38 4.17
CA SER A 3 -51.80 -19.87 3.69
C SER A 3 -51.33 -18.73 4.59
N LYS A 4 -50.21 -18.91 5.31
CA LYS A 4 -49.47 -17.77 5.86
C LYS A 4 -48.72 -17.13 4.70
N ARG A 5 -49.28 -16.03 4.19
CA ARG A 5 -48.54 -15.09 3.34
C ARG A 5 -47.34 -14.59 4.15
N HIS A 6 -46.14 -14.94 3.72
CA HIS A 6 -44.93 -14.29 4.18
C HIS A 6 -45.02 -12.82 3.74
N SER A 7 -45.16 -11.94 4.73
CA SER A 7 -44.94 -10.51 4.58
C SER A 7 -43.47 -10.34 4.22
N LEU A 8 -43.18 -9.84 3.02
CA LEU A 8 -41.89 -9.24 2.67
C LEU A 8 -41.61 -8.18 3.73
N HIS A 9 -40.76 -8.51 4.70
CA HIS A 9 -40.21 -7.52 5.62
C HIS A 9 -39.32 -6.62 4.77
N SER A 10 -39.63 -5.32 4.82
CA SER A 10 -38.76 -4.22 4.46
C SER A 10 -37.39 -4.46 5.09
N GLN A 11 -36.42 -4.99 4.32
CA GLN A 11 -35.02 -4.98 4.71
C GLN A 11 -34.62 -3.52 4.92
N SER A 12 -33.91 -3.25 6.02
CA SER A 12 -33.33 -1.92 6.21
C SER A 12 -32.34 -1.66 5.07
N PRO A 13 -32.19 -0.43 4.57
CA PRO A 13 -31.26 -0.11 3.48
C PRO A 13 -29.78 -0.36 3.80
N THR A 14 -29.46 -0.85 5.00
CA THR A 14 -28.11 -1.11 5.51
C THR A 14 -27.83 -2.60 5.77
N GLU A 15 -28.83 -3.49 5.70
CA GLU A 15 -28.61 -4.94 5.85
C GLU A 15 -28.28 -5.56 4.50
N THR A 16 -27.04 -6.02 4.35
CA THR A 16 -26.57 -6.75 3.18
C THR A 16 -26.77 -8.25 3.39
N TRP A 17 -26.89 -9.01 2.29
CA TRP A 17 -27.01 -10.47 2.39
C TRP A 17 -25.76 -11.12 3.02
N THR A 18 -24.59 -10.47 2.86
CA THR A 18 -23.31 -10.88 3.42
C THR A 18 -23.28 -10.81 4.95
N ASP A 19 -24.13 -9.99 5.58
CA ASP A 19 -24.23 -9.90 7.04
C ASP A 19 -24.74 -11.20 7.68
N ALA A 20 -25.38 -12.07 6.89
CA ALA A 20 -25.81 -13.39 7.33
C ALA A 20 -24.67 -14.43 7.35
N LEU A 21 -23.52 -14.14 6.74
CA LEU A 21 -22.38 -15.05 6.68
C LEU A 21 -21.58 -15.04 7.99
N SER A 22 -21.12 -16.22 8.41
CA SER A 22 -20.29 -16.34 9.61
C SER A 22 -18.89 -15.77 9.38
N VAL A 23 -18.48 -14.90 10.31
CA VAL A 23 -17.15 -14.30 10.33
C VAL A 23 -16.09 -15.31 10.81
N CYS A 24 -14.90 -15.27 10.20
CA CYS A 24 -13.76 -16.07 10.65
C CYS A 24 -13.17 -15.51 11.95
N LYS A 25 -13.34 -16.25 13.05
CA LYS A 25 -12.83 -15.85 14.39
C LYS A 25 -11.31 -15.84 14.50
N ALA A 26 -10.63 -16.51 13.58
CA ALA A 26 -9.19 -16.65 13.60
C ALA A 26 -8.51 -15.64 12.65
N SER A 27 -9.25 -14.60 12.24
CA SER A 27 -8.72 -13.40 11.62
C SER A 27 -9.24 -12.12 12.29
N GLY A 28 -8.60 -10.99 11.98
CA GLY A 28 -9.08 -9.67 12.37
C GLY A 28 -8.72 -8.60 11.34
N VAL A 29 -9.42 -7.47 11.40
CA VAL A 29 -9.32 -6.36 10.45
C VAL A 29 -9.08 -5.06 11.21
N GLY A 30 -8.23 -4.20 10.66
CA GLY A 30 -7.97 -2.84 11.14
C GLY A 30 -7.98 -1.86 9.97
N PHE A 31 -8.43 -0.65 10.23
CA PHE A 31 -8.57 0.39 9.19
C PHE A 31 -8.18 1.78 9.69
N LEU A 32 -7.79 2.66 8.78
CA LEU A 32 -7.50 4.05 9.08
C LEU A 32 -7.83 4.95 7.87
N THR A 33 -8.63 5.99 8.06
CA THR A 33 -9.10 6.88 6.98
C THR A 33 -7.99 7.74 6.40
N ASN A 34 -8.04 8.05 5.11
CA ASN A 34 -7.15 8.96 4.40
C ASN A 34 -7.05 10.31 5.11
N GLN A 35 -5.87 10.91 5.11
CA GLN A 35 -5.64 12.18 5.79
C GLN A 35 -4.63 13.05 5.08
N ARG A 36 -4.94 14.34 5.01
CA ARG A 36 -4.00 15.42 4.71
C ARG A 36 -3.58 16.13 5.98
N TYR A 37 -2.28 16.27 6.18
CA TYR A 37 -1.73 16.94 7.36
C TYR A 37 -1.55 18.44 7.14
N ARG A 38 -1.43 19.16 8.25
CA ARG A 38 -1.17 20.59 8.30
C ARG A 38 -0.03 20.85 9.28
N GLU A 39 0.77 21.88 9.01
CA GLU A 39 1.89 22.29 9.87
C GLU A 39 1.45 22.69 11.29
N ASP A 40 0.18 23.07 11.48
CA ASP A 40 -0.39 23.40 12.79
C ASP A 40 -0.74 22.16 13.64
N GLY A 41 -0.39 20.95 13.17
CA GLY A 41 -0.76 19.69 13.81
C GLY A 41 -2.18 19.21 13.47
N GLY A 42 -2.95 20.01 12.71
CA GLY A 42 -4.27 19.64 12.24
C GLY A 42 -4.23 18.55 11.18
N ARG A 43 -5.33 17.80 11.08
CA ARG A 43 -5.56 16.78 10.04
C ARG A 43 -6.99 16.87 9.53
N ARG A 44 -7.18 16.57 8.25
CA ARG A 44 -8.50 16.50 7.59
C ARG A 44 -8.53 15.32 6.65
N GLU A 45 -9.68 14.67 6.55
CA GLU A 45 -9.96 13.67 5.52
C GLU A 45 -10.07 14.39 4.17
N GLU A 46 -9.49 13.80 3.13
CA GLU A 46 -9.44 14.34 1.76
C GLU A 46 -10.64 13.85 0.94
N HIS A 47 -11.05 12.60 1.14
CA HIS A 47 -12.21 11.97 0.54
C HIS A 47 -12.91 11.03 1.54
N GLU A 48 -14.06 10.50 1.15
CA GLU A 48 -14.72 9.41 1.90
C GLU A 48 -13.82 8.17 1.94
N PHE A 49 -14.04 7.27 2.91
CA PHE A 49 -13.32 6.00 3.00
C PHE A 49 -13.75 5.03 1.88
N GLU A 50 -12.83 4.69 0.99
CA GLU A 50 -13.08 3.93 -0.24
C GLU A 50 -12.73 2.45 -0.10
N ASP A 51 -11.84 2.10 0.84
CA ASP A 51 -11.46 0.73 1.16
C ASP A 51 -12.64 -0.13 1.67
N ARG A 52 -12.65 -1.42 1.32
CA ARG A 52 -13.58 -2.43 1.87
C ARG A 52 -12.86 -3.74 2.19
N SER A 53 -13.45 -4.56 3.04
CA SER A 53 -12.92 -5.89 3.33
C SER A 53 -14.00 -6.86 3.81
N PHE A 54 -13.71 -8.15 3.72
CA PHE A 54 -14.50 -9.21 4.36
C PHE A 54 -13.59 -10.33 4.90
N HIS A 55 -14.12 -11.10 5.86
CA HIS A 55 -13.47 -12.29 6.39
C HIS A 55 -14.49 -13.35 6.84
N PHE A 56 -14.87 -14.23 5.93
CA PHE A 56 -15.90 -15.24 6.17
C PHE A 56 -15.29 -16.62 6.44
N ASN A 57 -16.02 -17.44 7.19
CA ASN A 57 -15.80 -18.87 7.35
C ASN A 57 -17.16 -19.57 7.23
N VAL A 58 -17.38 -20.25 6.10
CA VAL A 58 -18.62 -20.95 5.78
C VAL A 58 -18.28 -22.43 5.59
N ASP A 59 -18.81 -23.29 6.46
CA ASP A 59 -18.63 -24.75 6.41
C ASP A 59 -17.15 -25.20 6.30
N GLY A 60 -16.24 -24.49 6.98
CA GLY A 60 -14.81 -24.78 6.97
C GLY A 60 -14.03 -24.20 5.78
N THR A 61 -14.72 -23.58 4.83
CA THR A 61 -14.12 -22.78 3.76
C THR A 61 -13.98 -21.35 4.25
N CYS A 62 -12.76 -20.81 4.25
CA CYS A 62 -12.53 -19.43 4.64
C CYS A 62 -12.24 -18.56 3.42
N LEU A 63 -12.86 -17.38 3.37
CA LEU A 63 -12.68 -16.42 2.30
C LEU A 63 -12.38 -15.04 2.89
N TYR A 64 -11.27 -14.45 2.48
CA TYR A 64 -10.77 -13.15 2.94
C TYR A 64 -10.58 -12.23 1.75
N GLY A 65 -10.84 -10.93 1.93
CA GLY A 65 -10.70 -9.96 0.86
C GLY A 65 -10.38 -8.57 1.41
N VAL A 66 -9.47 -7.88 0.75
CA VAL A 66 -9.20 -6.45 0.92
C VAL A 66 -9.33 -5.80 -0.45
N PHE A 67 -10.07 -4.70 -0.47
CA PHE A 67 -10.40 -3.91 -1.65
C PHE A 67 -9.98 -2.50 -1.35
N ASP A 68 -9.10 -1.93 -2.17
CA ASP A 68 -8.76 -0.52 -2.09
C ASP A 68 -9.47 0.19 -3.24
N GLY A 69 -10.39 1.09 -2.88
CA GLY A 69 -11.27 1.77 -3.81
C GLY A 69 -10.70 3.13 -4.18
N HIS A 70 -11.03 3.63 -5.37
CA HIS A 70 -10.65 4.97 -5.79
C HIS A 70 -11.72 5.57 -6.72
N ASP A 71 -11.76 6.90 -6.78
CA ASP A 71 -12.79 7.67 -7.49
C ASP A 71 -14.22 7.33 -7.00
N GLY A 72 -14.35 7.06 -5.70
CA GLY A 72 -15.58 6.69 -4.99
C GLY A 72 -15.62 5.23 -4.53
N PRO A 73 -16.37 4.92 -3.45
CA PRO A 73 -16.39 3.57 -2.85
C PRO A 73 -17.22 2.54 -3.65
N ARG A 74 -17.94 2.95 -4.69
CA ARG A 74 -18.99 2.14 -5.33
C ARG A 74 -18.47 0.82 -5.89
N ALA A 75 -17.29 0.81 -6.52
CA ALA A 75 -16.71 -0.41 -7.07
C ALA A 75 -16.31 -1.40 -5.97
N ALA A 76 -15.69 -0.92 -4.90
CA ALA A 76 -15.36 -1.72 -3.71
C ALA A 76 -16.62 -2.26 -3.01
N ASP A 77 -17.65 -1.42 -2.84
CA ASP A 77 -18.96 -1.80 -2.28
C ASP A 77 -19.69 -2.87 -3.11
N PHE A 78 -19.55 -2.80 -4.43
CA PHE A 78 -20.10 -3.81 -5.33
C PHE A 78 -19.31 -5.13 -5.23
N ALA A 79 -17.98 -5.06 -5.27
CA ALA A 79 -17.09 -6.21 -5.24
C ALA A 79 -17.19 -6.99 -3.92
N VAL A 80 -17.23 -6.30 -2.77
CA VAL A 80 -17.32 -6.92 -1.43
C VAL A 80 -18.61 -7.72 -1.25
N GLN A 81 -19.69 -7.35 -1.95
CA GLN A 81 -20.96 -8.08 -1.94
C GLN A 81 -21.03 -9.18 -3.00
N ARG A 82 -20.43 -8.97 -4.19
CA ARG A 82 -20.59 -9.89 -5.32
C ARG A 82 -19.57 -11.03 -5.31
N LEU A 83 -18.32 -10.79 -4.94
CA LEU A 83 -17.28 -11.84 -4.91
C LEU A 83 -17.64 -13.02 -3.98
N PRO A 84 -18.13 -12.80 -2.74
CA PRO A 84 -18.57 -13.90 -1.90
C PRO A 84 -19.73 -14.70 -2.51
N ALA A 85 -20.63 -14.05 -3.26
CA ALA A 85 -21.75 -14.72 -3.92
C ALA A 85 -21.29 -15.69 -5.01
N GLU A 86 -20.22 -15.34 -5.73
CA GLU A 86 -19.64 -16.16 -6.81
C GLU A 86 -18.81 -17.34 -6.29
N LEU A 87 -18.43 -17.34 -5.00
CA LEU A 87 -17.52 -18.34 -4.42
C LEU A 87 -18.15 -19.21 -3.32
N LEU A 88 -19.03 -18.64 -2.47
CA LEU A 88 -19.52 -19.30 -1.25
C LEU A 88 -20.94 -19.87 -1.37
N LEU A 89 -21.64 -19.67 -2.48
CA LEU A 89 -23.04 -20.12 -2.68
C LEU A 89 -23.12 -21.45 -3.44
N GLY A 90 -22.21 -22.37 -3.15
CA GLY A 90 -22.21 -23.74 -3.68
C GLY A 90 -21.37 -23.96 -4.94
N GLN A 91 -20.56 -22.99 -5.35
CA GLN A 91 -19.64 -23.12 -6.49
C GLN A 91 -18.42 -24.00 -6.20
N LEU A 92 -17.99 -24.05 -4.93
CA LEU A 92 -16.88 -24.89 -4.47
C LEU A 92 -17.37 -26.29 -4.10
N THR A 93 -16.84 -27.33 -4.76
CA THR A 93 -17.18 -28.74 -4.48
C THR A 93 -15.97 -29.58 -4.08
N ASP A 94 -16.22 -30.62 -3.28
CA ASP A 94 -15.18 -31.45 -2.66
C ASP A 94 -14.33 -32.27 -3.65
N ASP A 95 -14.75 -32.37 -4.90
CA ASP A 95 -14.05 -33.05 -5.99
C ASP A 95 -13.19 -32.12 -6.88
N MET A 96 -13.26 -30.80 -6.69
CA MET A 96 -12.48 -29.85 -7.50
C MET A 96 -10.96 -30.03 -7.35
N SER A 97 -10.25 -30.02 -8.49
CA SER A 97 -8.79 -29.89 -8.59
C SER A 97 -8.30 -28.46 -8.38
N ASP A 98 -7.00 -28.27 -8.21
CA ASP A 98 -6.41 -26.94 -8.02
C ASP A 98 -6.66 -26.05 -9.25
N GLU A 99 -6.55 -26.61 -10.45
CA GLU A 99 -6.81 -25.89 -11.71
C GLU A 99 -8.27 -25.46 -11.82
N GLN A 100 -9.21 -26.29 -11.36
CA GLN A 100 -10.63 -25.95 -11.34
C GLN A 100 -10.92 -24.83 -10.34
N VAL A 101 -10.26 -24.81 -9.18
CA VAL A 101 -10.36 -23.72 -8.21
C VAL A 101 -9.80 -22.42 -8.79
N GLN A 102 -8.65 -22.47 -9.48
CA GLN A 102 -8.08 -21.29 -10.16
C GLN A 102 -9.02 -20.75 -11.26
N VAL A 103 -9.61 -21.64 -12.07
CA VAL A 103 -10.60 -21.23 -13.08
C VAL A 103 -11.83 -20.59 -12.43
N LEU A 104 -12.33 -21.14 -11.31
CA LEU A 104 -13.44 -20.56 -10.58
C LEU A 104 -13.11 -19.17 -10.02
N LEU A 105 -11.94 -18.99 -9.40
CA LEU A 105 -11.48 -17.70 -8.89
C LEU A 105 -11.40 -16.66 -10.02
N ARG A 106 -10.80 -17.01 -11.16
CA ARG A 106 -10.77 -16.13 -12.34
C ARG A 106 -12.18 -15.77 -12.79
N GLN A 107 -13.06 -16.77 -12.93
CA GLN A 107 -14.42 -16.56 -13.38
C GLN A 107 -15.23 -15.67 -12.42
N ALA A 108 -14.96 -15.73 -11.12
CA ALA A 108 -15.60 -14.88 -10.12
C ALA A 108 -15.24 -13.40 -10.36
N PHE A 109 -13.96 -13.06 -10.55
CA PHE A 109 -13.53 -11.69 -10.87
C PHE A 109 -14.18 -11.18 -12.17
N ILE A 110 -14.16 -12.00 -13.23
CA ILE A 110 -14.76 -11.63 -14.52
C ILE A 110 -16.29 -11.48 -14.42
N SER A 111 -16.96 -12.30 -13.58
CA SER A 111 -18.41 -12.18 -13.34
C SER A 111 -18.74 -10.89 -12.59
N VAL A 112 -17.95 -10.54 -11.58
CA VAL A 112 -18.11 -9.31 -10.80
C VAL A 112 -17.90 -8.09 -11.68
N GLU A 113 -16.85 -8.08 -12.49
CA GLU A 113 -16.60 -7.01 -13.47
C GLU A 113 -17.79 -6.81 -14.40
N LYS A 114 -18.25 -7.89 -15.06
CA LYS A 114 -19.41 -7.82 -15.96
C LYS A 114 -20.66 -7.30 -15.25
N GLY A 115 -20.90 -7.77 -14.02
CA GLY A 115 -22.02 -7.31 -13.20
C GLY A 115 -21.93 -5.82 -12.85
N PHE A 116 -20.71 -5.31 -12.59
CA PHE A 116 -20.50 -3.90 -12.31
C PHE A 116 -20.82 -3.03 -13.53
N PHE A 117 -20.29 -3.38 -14.72
CA PHE A 117 -20.56 -2.65 -15.96
C PHE A 117 -22.05 -2.67 -16.33
N GLN A 118 -22.72 -3.81 -16.17
CA GLN A 118 -24.18 -3.90 -16.33
C GLN A 118 -24.95 -2.96 -15.37
N SER A 119 -24.40 -2.70 -14.18
CA SER A 119 -25.02 -1.78 -13.21
C SER A 119 -24.88 -0.30 -13.56
N ILE A 120 -24.01 0.04 -14.52
CA ILE A 120 -23.76 1.42 -14.97
C ILE A 120 -24.19 1.66 -16.43
N ASP A 121 -24.61 0.64 -17.18
CA ASP A 121 -25.03 0.74 -18.58
C ASP A 121 -26.09 1.83 -18.82
N ASP A 122 -27.14 1.87 -17.98
CA ASP A 122 -28.19 2.89 -18.10
C ASP A 122 -27.64 4.32 -17.87
N ALA A 123 -26.72 4.48 -16.92
CA ALA A 123 -26.10 5.76 -16.63
C ALA A 123 -25.15 6.20 -17.76
N LEU A 124 -24.44 5.26 -18.36
CA LEU A 124 -23.59 5.49 -19.54
C LEU A 124 -24.43 5.94 -20.74
N ALA A 125 -25.54 5.25 -21.02
CA ALA A 125 -26.45 5.60 -22.10
C ALA A 125 -27.02 7.03 -21.92
N GLU A 126 -27.48 7.36 -20.71
CA GLU A 126 -27.98 8.70 -20.38
C GLU A 126 -26.87 9.76 -20.53
N LYS A 127 -25.66 9.48 -20.05
CA LYS A 127 -24.50 10.39 -20.19
C LYS A 127 -24.20 10.67 -21.66
N THR A 128 -24.15 9.63 -22.49
CA THR A 128 -23.90 9.79 -23.93
C THR A 128 -25.00 10.60 -24.61
N GLU A 129 -26.27 10.37 -24.27
CA GLU A 129 -27.38 11.15 -24.82
C GLU A 129 -27.24 12.64 -24.48
N LEU A 130 -26.91 12.97 -23.23
CA LEU A 130 -26.70 14.35 -22.79
C LEU A 130 -25.47 15.00 -23.45
N GLN A 131 -24.38 14.24 -23.61
CA GLN A 131 -23.18 14.73 -24.29
C GLN A 131 -23.44 15.07 -25.76
N LEU A 132 -24.27 14.29 -26.47
CA LEU A 132 -24.65 14.58 -27.86
C LEU A 132 -25.49 15.85 -28.02
N GLN A 133 -26.12 16.34 -26.95
CA GLN A 133 -26.86 17.61 -26.97
C GLN A 133 -25.94 18.84 -26.85
N ILE A 134 -24.71 18.66 -26.36
CA ILE A 134 -23.71 19.72 -26.23
C ILE A 134 -22.87 19.76 -27.52
N PRO A 135 -22.77 20.91 -28.22
CA PRO A 135 -21.98 20.99 -29.44
C PRO A 135 -20.49 20.66 -29.22
N GLU A 136 -19.90 19.89 -30.14
CA GLU A 136 -18.47 19.56 -30.10
C GLU A 136 -17.59 20.82 -30.21
N GLY A 137 -16.47 20.83 -29.48
CA GLY A 137 -15.51 21.93 -29.49
C GLY A 137 -15.87 23.12 -28.60
N VAL A 138 -17.01 23.07 -27.90
CA VAL A 138 -17.36 24.04 -26.86
C VAL A 138 -16.48 23.81 -25.64
N SER A 139 -15.91 24.88 -25.07
CA SER A 139 -15.10 24.77 -23.86
C SER A 139 -15.96 24.33 -22.67
N SER A 140 -15.36 23.68 -21.66
CA SER A 140 -16.11 23.29 -20.45
C SER A 140 -16.86 24.47 -19.83
N TYR A 141 -16.21 25.64 -19.78
CA TYR A 141 -16.82 26.87 -19.25
C TYR A 141 -18.05 27.32 -20.03
N GLU A 142 -17.98 27.32 -21.37
CA GLU A 142 -19.12 27.67 -22.21
C GLU A 142 -20.23 26.62 -22.13
N ALA A 143 -19.89 25.34 -21.98
CA ALA A 143 -20.86 24.28 -21.74
C ALA A 143 -21.60 24.49 -20.42
N PHE A 144 -20.89 24.81 -19.33
CA PHE A 144 -21.49 25.15 -18.03
C PHE A 144 -22.42 26.37 -18.11
N GLN A 145 -22.12 27.36 -18.95
CA GLN A 145 -22.97 28.56 -19.08
C GLN A 145 -24.20 28.33 -19.95
N ASN A 146 -24.05 27.61 -21.07
CA ASN A 146 -25.10 27.47 -22.07
C ASN A 146 -25.98 26.24 -21.83
N TYR A 147 -25.45 25.22 -21.16
CA TYR A 147 -26.10 23.93 -20.89
C TYR A 147 -25.92 23.48 -19.42
N PRO A 148 -26.22 24.35 -18.42
CA PRO A 148 -25.93 24.07 -17.02
C PRO A 148 -26.60 22.79 -16.51
N GLU A 149 -27.87 22.54 -16.89
CA GLU A 149 -28.62 21.35 -16.47
C GLU A 149 -28.01 20.06 -17.01
N GLN A 150 -27.59 20.05 -18.28
CA GLN A 150 -26.93 18.90 -18.89
C GLN A 150 -25.59 18.63 -18.23
N VAL A 151 -24.80 19.66 -17.96
CA VAL A 151 -23.48 19.49 -17.35
C VAL A 151 -23.59 19.05 -15.89
N GLU A 152 -24.51 19.62 -15.12
CA GLU A 152 -24.80 19.16 -13.75
C GLU A 152 -25.21 17.68 -13.75
N ARG A 153 -26.12 17.29 -14.65
CA ARG A 153 -26.55 15.90 -14.76
C ARG A 153 -25.44 14.97 -15.22
N ILE A 154 -24.60 15.38 -16.17
CA ILE A 154 -23.41 14.62 -16.58
C ILE A 154 -22.47 14.42 -15.39
N GLN A 155 -22.30 15.41 -14.53
CA GLN A 155 -21.46 15.28 -13.34
C GLN A 155 -22.05 14.23 -12.37
N GLU A 156 -23.34 14.28 -12.09
CA GLU A 156 -23.99 13.25 -11.26
C GLU A 156 -23.87 11.83 -11.86
N LEU A 157 -23.89 11.72 -13.18
CA LEU A 157 -23.69 10.45 -13.88
C LEU A 157 -22.23 10.01 -13.82
N ASN A 158 -21.27 10.93 -13.93
CA ASN A 158 -19.86 10.63 -13.74
C ASN A 158 -19.60 10.07 -12.34
N ASP A 159 -20.17 10.68 -11.30
CA ASP A 159 -20.02 10.19 -9.92
C ASP A 159 -20.60 8.77 -9.73
N LYS A 160 -21.53 8.35 -10.61
CA LYS A 160 -22.07 6.98 -10.64
C LYS A 160 -21.24 6.01 -11.47
N ILE A 161 -20.65 6.48 -12.56
CA ILE A 161 -19.95 5.67 -13.57
C ILE A 161 -18.50 5.45 -13.17
N ASN A 162 -17.88 6.50 -12.62
CA ASN A 162 -16.52 6.48 -12.14
C ASN A 162 -16.43 5.61 -10.88
N GLY A 163 -15.22 5.14 -10.61
CA GLY A 163 -14.94 4.28 -9.48
C GLY A 163 -14.30 2.98 -9.92
N GLY A 164 -13.19 2.67 -9.28
CA GLY A 164 -12.44 1.44 -9.44
C GLY A 164 -12.09 0.85 -8.09
N THR A 165 -11.64 -0.39 -8.11
CA THR A 165 -11.05 -0.98 -6.92
C THR A 165 -9.99 -2.02 -7.27
N THR A 166 -8.90 -1.99 -6.51
CA THR A 166 -7.99 -3.13 -6.41
C THR A 166 -8.68 -4.23 -5.60
N ALA A 167 -8.29 -5.49 -5.83
CA ALA A 167 -8.89 -6.61 -5.13
C ALA A 167 -7.86 -7.70 -4.91
N VAL A 168 -7.52 -7.93 -3.64
CA VAL A 168 -6.74 -9.09 -3.22
C VAL A 168 -7.62 -9.99 -2.35
N ILE A 169 -7.78 -11.24 -2.76
CA ILE A 169 -8.55 -12.24 -2.03
C ILE A 169 -7.70 -13.46 -1.69
N ALA A 170 -7.99 -14.07 -0.54
CA ALA A 170 -7.43 -15.34 -0.14
C ALA A 170 -8.54 -16.35 0.18
N LEU A 171 -8.46 -17.51 -0.45
CA LEU A 171 -9.36 -18.64 -0.25
C LEU A 171 -8.59 -19.75 0.46
N ILE A 172 -9.08 -20.18 1.62
CA ILE A 172 -8.65 -21.43 2.25
C ILE A 172 -9.72 -22.47 1.98
N PHE A 173 -9.37 -23.45 1.15
CA PHE A 173 -10.25 -24.54 0.74
C PHE A 173 -9.46 -25.86 0.79
N LYS A 174 -10.02 -26.89 1.43
CA LYS A 174 -9.37 -28.22 1.59
C LYS A 174 -7.92 -28.15 2.10
N ASN A 175 -7.66 -27.33 3.12
CA ASN A 175 -6.33 -27.13 3.70
C ASN A 175 -5.27 -26.62 2.69
N LYS A 176 -5.72 -25.94 1.63
CA LYS A 176 -4.87 -25.22 0.70
C LYS A 176 -5.24 -23.74 0.69
N LEU A 177 -4.23 -22.91 0.58
CA LEU A 177 -4.35 -21.46 0.42
C LEU A 177 -4.21 -21.11 -1.07
N TYR A 178 -5.17 -20.37 -1.59
CA TYR A 178 -5.15 -19.76 -2.91
C TYR A 178 -5.24 -18.25 -2.74
N VAL A 179 -4.42 -17.50 -3.47
CA VAL A 179 -4.46 -16.03 -3.51
C VAL A 179 -4.82 -15.59 -4.92
N ALA A 180 -5.74 -14.64 -5.05
CA ALA A 180 -6.03 -13.98 -6.32
C ALA A 180 -5.93 -12.47 -6.16
N ASN A 181 -5.21 -11.80 -7.06
CA ASN A 181 -4.94 -10.36 -6.99
C ASN A 181 -5.20 -9.65 -8.33
N ALA A 182 -5.88 -8.51 -8.30
CA ALA A 182 -5.96 -7.54 -9.37
C ALA A 182 -5.73 -6.13 -8.79
N GLY A 183 -4.57 -5.53 -9.08
CA GLY A 183 -4.11 -4.26 -8.50
C GLY A 183 -2.79 -4.40 -7.73
N ASP A 184 -2.49 -3.44 -6.85
CA ASP A 184 -1.26 -3.37 -6.03
C ASP A 184 -1.48 -3.63 -4.54
N SER A 185 -2.71 -3.95 -4.12
CA SER A 185 -2.97 -4.58 -2.82
C SER A 185 -2.15 -5.89 -2.66
N ARG A 186 -1.69 -6.17 -1.44
CA ARG A 186 -0.72 -7.26 -1.19
C ARG A 186 -1.26 -8.37 -0.30
N ALA A 187 -0.93 -9.62 -0.65
CA ALA A 187 -1.05 -10.79 0.21
C ALA A 187 0.35 -11.26 0.61
N VAL A 188 0.63 -11.26 1.90
CA VAL A 188 1.94 -11.64 2.48
C VAL A 188 1.77 -12.81 3.44
N LEU A 189 2.45 -13.90 3.15
CA LEU A 189 2.54 -15.07 4.02
C LEU A 189 3.77 -14.97 4.90
N CYS A 190 3.56 -15.14 6.20
CA CYS A 190 4.61 -15.27 7.18
C CYS A 190 4.72 -16.73 7.63
N ARG A 191 5.93 -17.29 7.54
CA ARG A 191 6.27 -18.63 8.00
C ARG A 191 7.23 -18.58 9.17
N GLN A 192 7.00 -19.41 10.19
CA GLN A 192 7.92 -19.59 11.31
C GLN A 192 8.93 -20.69 10.96
N VAL A 193 10.20 -20.30 10.92
CA VAL A 193 11.37 -21.17 10.69
C VAL A 193 12.09 -21.38 12.02
N ASP A 194 12.42 -22.64 12.33
CA ASP A 194 13.13 -23.07 13.55
C ASP A 194 12.51 -22.61 14.88
N GLY A 195 11.23 -22.22 14.87
CA GLY A 195 10.49 -21.76 16.06
C GLY A 195 10.79 -20.33 16.50
N THR A 196 11.70 -19.60 15.83
CA THR A 196 12.09 -18.24 16.23
C THR A 196 12.13 -17.23 15.09
N SER A 197 12.50 -17.65 13.88
CA SER A 197 12.70 -16.74 12.76
C SER A 197 11.42 -16.66 11.91
N LEU A 198 11.05 -15.47 11.48
CA LEU A 198 9.92 -15.28 10.56
C LEU A 198 10.46 -15.09 9.14
N GLN A 199 10.09 -15.98 8.23
CA GLN A 199 10.26 -15.83 6.80
C GLN A 199 9.03 -15.13 6.22
N VAL A 200 9.27 -14.15 5.34
CA VAL A 200 8.23 -13.33 4.73
C VAL A 200 8.24 -13.59 3.23
N GLU A 201 7.07 -13.93 2.69
CA GLU A 201 6.87 -14.24 1.29
C GLU A 201 5.63 -13.49 0.78
N GLN A 202 5.79 -12.66 -0.27
CA GLN A 202 4.66 -12.03 -0.93
C GLN A 202 4.05 -13.02 -1.93
N LEU A 203 2.78 -13.38 -1.74
CA LEU A 203 2.06 -14.33 -2.58
C LEU A 203 1.36 -13.67 -3.76
N SER A 204 1.06 -12.37 -3.66
CA SER A 204 0.50 -11.57 -4.75
C SER A 204 1.59 -10.92 -5.58
N VAL A 205 1.27 -10.55 -6.82
CA VAL A 205 2.13 -9.73 -7.67
C VAL A 205 1.46 -8.37 -7.83
N ASP A 206 2.21 -7.29 -7.60
CA ASP A 206 1.72 -5.92 -7.75
C ASP A 206 1.52 -5.63 -9.24
N HIS A 207 0.31 -5.17 -9.60
CA HIS A 207 -0.03 -4.79 -10.97
C HIS A 207 -0.07 -3.28 -11.12
N ASP A 208 1.09 -2.70 -11.37
CA ASP A 208 1.30 -1.27 -11.54
C ASP A 208 2.16 -0.97 -12.79
N THR A 209 2.57 0.28 -12.95
CA THR A 209 3.42 0.73 -14.05
C THR A 209 4.92 0.45 -13.85
N GLN A 210 5.31 -0.20 -12.75
CA GLN A 210 6.68 -0.62 -12.46
C GLN A 210 6.89 -2.12 -12.76
N ASN A 211 5.83 -2.91 -12.77
CA ASN A 211 5.86 -4.32 -13.10
C ASN A 211 6.24 -4.57 -14.58
N GLU A 212 7.34 -5.28 -14.81
CA GLU A 212 7.88 -5.56 -16.15
C GLU A 212 6.94 -6.43 -17.01
N GLU A 213 6.23 -7.39 -16.42
CA GLU A 213 5.28 -8.24 -17.15
C GLU A 213 4.06 -7.43 -17.61
N GLU A 214 3.56 -6.53 -16.77
CA GLU A 214 2.46 -5.62 -17.14
C GLU A 214 2.91 -4.61 -18.19
N LEU A 215 4.12 -4.06 -18.09
CA LEU A 215 4.67 -3.19 -19.12
C LEU A 215 4.80 -3.92 -20.46
N LEU A 216 5.25 -5.17 -20.46
CA LEU A 216 5.31 -5.99 -21.66
C LEU A 216 3.90 -6.26 -22.24
N ARG A 217 2.90 -6.51 -21.38
CA ARG A 217 1.50 -6.64 -21.79
C ARG A 217 0.98 -5.37 -22.45
N LEU A 218 1.23 -4.20 -21.86
CA LEU A 218 0.83 -2.90 -22.40
C LEU A 218 1.57 -2.58 -23.72
N ALA A 219 2.85 -2.91 -23.83
CA ALA A 219 3.62 -2.77 -25.08
C ALA A 219 3.00 -3.59 -26.22
N ARG A 220 2.53 -4.81 -25.94
CA ARG A 220 1.84 -5.67 -26.93
C ARG A 220 0.51 -5.08 -27.40
N LEU A 221 -0.11 -4.20 -26.62
CA LEU A 221 -1.32 -3.45 -27.01
C LEU A 221 -1.00 -2.23 -27.89
N GLY A 222 0.28 -1.92 -28.16
CA GLY A 222 0.69 -0.77 -28.95
C GLY A 222 0.86 0.52 -28.15
N LEU A 223 1.06 0.41 -26.83
CA LEU A 223 1.28 1.55 -25.94
C LEU A 223 2.75 1.93 -25.81
N ASP A 224 2.99 3.22 -25.59
CA ASP A 224 4.32 3.80 -25.36
C ASP A 224 4.72 3.63 -23.89
N ILE A 225 5.41 2.51 -23.60
CA ILE A 225 5.83 2.17 -22.23
C ILE A 225 6.76 3.20 -21.60
N VAL A 226 7.55 3.94 -22.40
CA VAL A 226 8.47 4.96 -21.89
C VAL A 226 7.68 6.14 -21.31
N LYS A 227 6.59 6.55 -21.97
CA LYS A 227 5.69 7.57 -21.44
C LYS A 227 4.95 7.09 -20.20
N ILE A 228 4.48 5.84 -20.19
CA ILE A 228 3.76 5.25 -19.06
C ILE A 228 4.67 5.20 -17.82
N GLN A 229 5.88 4.68 -17.95
CA GLN A 229 6.86 4.63 -16.85
C GLN A 229 7.25 6.03 -16.36
N ARG A 230 7.46 6.99 -17.28
CA ARG A 230 7.82 8.37 -16.91
C ARG A 230 6.71 9.05 -16.11
N ASN A 231 5.46 8.83 -16.48
CA ASN A 231 4.31 9.44 -15.83
C ASN A 231 3.82 8.65 -14.61
N LYS A 232 4.27 7.39 -14.47
CA LYS A 232 3.81 6.41 -13.47
C LYS A 232 2.28 6.22 -13.44
N ARG A 233 1.61 6.52 -14.56
CA ARG A 233 0.14 6.53 -14.66
C ARG A 233 -0.33 5.93 -15.97
N ILE A 234 -1.47 5.26 -15.89
CA ILE A 234 -2.25 4.70 -16.98
C ILE A 234 -3.63 5.38 -16.98
N GLY A 235 -3.77 6.46 -17.76
CA GLY A 235 -4.95 7.33 -17.69
C GLY A 235 -4.98 8.15 -16.39
N ASN A 236 -6.02 7.98 -15.58
CA ASN A 236 -6.16 8.63 -14.27
C ASN A 236 -5.57 7.83 -13.09
N GLN A 237 -5.18 6.56 -13.28
CA GLN A 237 -4.77 5.65 -12.19
C GLN A 237 -3.32 5.15 -12.35
N GLU A 238 -2.80 4.44 -11.34
CA GLU A 238 -1.45 3.82 -11.36
C GLU A 238 -1.51 2.30 -11.57
N ASN A 239 -2.66 1.69 -11.27
CA ASN A 239 -2.89 0.25 -11.38
C ASN A 239 -3.17 -0.18 -12.82
N THR A 240 -2.53 -1.28 -13.23
CA THR A 240 -2.71 -1.87 -14.57
C THR A 240 -3.80 -2.94 -14.59
N ARG A 241 -4.31 -3.32 -13.41
CA ARG A 241 -5.45 -4.21 -13.23
C ARG A 241 -6.36 -3.71 -12.10
N SER A 242 -7.67 -3.74 -12.33
CA SER A 242 -8.69 -3.30 -11.36
C SER A 242 -10.07 -3.83 -11.74
N ILE A 243 -11.01 -3.85 -10.80
CA ILE A 243 -12.44 -4.05 -11.04
C ILE A 243 -13.11 -2.68 -11.19
N GLY A 244 -14.00 -2.51 -12.17
CA GLY A 244 -14.67 -1.26 -12.46
C GLY A 244 -13.87 -0.37 -13.40
N ASP A 245 -13.67 0.90 -13.06
CA ASP A 245 -12.84 1.83 -13.82
C ASP A 245 -13.22 1.99 -15.29
N TYR A 246 -14.45 2.44 -15.54
CA TYR A 246 -14.91 2.68 -16.91
C TYR A 246 -13.93 3.54 -17.72
N CYS A 247 -13.35 4.58 -17.12
CA CYS A 247 -12.46 5.54 -17.78
C CYS A 247 -11.24 4.88 -18.46
N VAL A 248 -10.62 3.88 -17.83
CA VAL A 248 -9.42 3.19 -18.37
C VAL A 248 -9.75 1.83 -19.00
N LYS A 249 -11.04 1.49 -19.03
CA LYS A 249 -11.64 0.38 -19.78
C LYS A 249 -12.53 0.94 -20.90
N GLY A 250 -13.85 0.85 -20.84
CA GLY A 250 -14.74 1.33 -21.92
C GLY A 250 -14.46 2.74 -22.48
N GLY A 251 -13.94 3.66 -21.66
CA GLY A 251 -13.57 5.04 -22.04
C GLY A 251 -12.08 5.29 -22.34
N TYR A 252 -11.21 4.27 -22.41
CA TYR A 252 -9.74 4.47 -22.43
C TYR A 252 -9.26 5.35 -23.60
N LYS A 253 -10.02 5.42 -24.69
CA LYS A 253 -9.67 6.20 -25.88
C LYS A 253 -9.68 7.71 -25.67
N ASP A 254 -10.32 8.18 -24.61
CA ASP A 254 -10.34 9.60 -24.25
C ASP A 254 -8.98 10.06 -23.68
N PHE A 255 -8.11 9.14 -23.27
CA PHE A 255 -6.76 9.44 -22.84
C PHE A 255 -5.78 9.33 -24.02
N ASP A 256 -5.09 10.44 -24.34
CA ASP A 256 -4.09 10.48 -25.43
C ASP A 256 -3.07 9.34 -25.35
N ILE A 257 -2.58 9.05 -24.13
CA ILE A 257 -1.59 7.99 -23.88
C ILE A 257 -2.14 6.57 -24.10
N LEU A 258 -3.45 6.37 -23.98
CA LEU A 258 -4.11 5.07 -24.12
C LEU A 258 -4.85 4.90 -25.46
N SER A 259 -5.05 5.99 -26.19
CA SER A 259 -5.83 6.04 -27.44
C SER A 259 -5.36 5.07 -28.53
N THR A 260 -4.07 4.70 -28.52
CA THR A 260 -3.48 3.76 -29.48
C THR A 260 -3.64 2.29 -29.10
N ALA A 261 -4.17 1.98 -27.92
CA ALA A 261 -4.33 0.61 -27.47
C ALA A 261 -5.32 -0.18 -28.33
N ALA A 262 -4.90 -1.38 -28.74
CA ALA A 262 -5.72 -2.30 -29.52
C ALA A 262 -6.95 -2.82 -28.75
N GLU A 263 -6.82 -3.01 -27.44
CA GLU A 263 -7.83 -3.51 -26.51
C GLU A 263 -7.73 -2.75 -25.17
N GLU A 264 -8.60 -3.07 -24.20
CA GLU A 264 -8.61 -2.44 -22.87
C GLU A 264 -7.24 -2.56 -22.18
N PRO A 265 -6.57 -1.42 -21.88
CA PRO A 265 -5.26 -1.44 -21.23
C PRO A 265 -5.32 -1.98 -19.80
N VAL A 266 -6.34 -1.57 -19.04
CA VAL A 266 -6.57 -2.03 -17.67
C VAL A 266 -7.56 -3.19 -17.70
N ILE A 267 -7.24 -4.30 -17.03
CA ILE A 267 -8.05 -5.53 -17.05
C ILE A 267 -8.44 -5.98 -15.65
N ALA A 268 -9.55 -6.71 -15.53
CA ALA A 268 -10.00 -7.31 -14.26
C ALA A 268 -9.51 -8.76 -14.05
N ASP A 269 -8.72 -9.31 -14.98
CA ASP A 269 -8.20 -10.69 -14.88
C ASP A 269 -7.16 -10.79 -13.74
N PRO A 270 -7.41 -11.60 -12.70
CA PRO A 270 -6.51 -11.66 -11.56
C PRO A 270 -5.28 -12.53 -11.86
N TYR A 271 -4.14 -12.17 -11.26
CA TYR A 271 -3.07 -13.13 -10.99
C TYR A 271 -3.55 -14.10 -9.91
N ILE A 272 -3.29 -15.39 -10.07
CA ILE A 272 -3.73 -16.43 -9.12
C ILE A 272 -2.53 -17.30 -8.75
N SER A 273 -2.27 -17.44 -7.45
CA SER A 273 -1.24 -18.34 -6.94
C SER A 273 -1.69 -19.81 -7.02
N ASP A 274 -0.73 -20.72 -7.08
CA ASP A 274 -1.02 -22.15 -6.93
C ASP A 274 -1.60 -22.47 -5.54
N GLY A 275 -2.26 -23.62 -5.43
CA GLY A 275 -2.85 -24.09 -4.18
C GLY A 275 -1.77 -24.51 -3.18
N ILE A 276 -1.38 -23.62 -2.28
CA ILE A 276 -0.30 -23.85 -1.31
C ILE A 276 -0.84 -24.70 -0.15
N PRO A 277 -0.33 -25.91 0.09
CA PRO A 277 -0.74 -26.70 1.24
C PRO A 277 -0.41 -25.98 2.54
N ILE A 278 -1.41 -25.84 3.42
CA ILE A 278 -1.23 -25.26 4.74
C ILE A 278 -0.50 -26.28 5.61
N ASP A 279 0.62 -25.85 6.17
CA ASP A 279 1.46 -26.65 7.06
C ASP A 279 1.70 -25.93 8.39
N LYS A 280 2.43 -26.58 9.30
CA LYS A 280 2.68 -26.07 10.66
C LYS A 280 3.63 -24.86 10.71
N THR A 281 4.30 -24.53 9.60
CA THR A 281 5.17 -23.36 9.52
C THR A 281 4.37 -22.09 9.28
N PHE A 282 3.13 -22.17 8.80
CA PHE A 282 2.30 -20.99 8.59
C PHE A 282 2.08 -20.29 9.94
N TYR A 283 2.47 -19.03 10.03
CA TYR A 283 2.31 -18.21 11.23
C TYR A 283 1.13 -17.25 11.06
N ALA A 284 1.20 -16.38 10.05
CA ALA A 284 0.13 -15.44 9.72
C ALA A 284 0.05 -15.19 8.21
N LEU A 285 -1.15 -14.95 7.71
CA LEU A 285 -1.41 -14.37 6.39
C LEU A 285 -1.91 -12.95 6.59
N ILE A 286 -1.33 -12.01 5.85
CA ILE A 286 -1.67 -10.60 5.87
C ILE A 286 -2.19 -10.22 4.48
N LEU A 287 -3.36 -9.60 4.43
CA LEU A 287 -3.87 -8.91 3.24
C LEU A 287 -3.90 -7.42 3.58
N MET A 288 -3.37 -6.56 2.71
CA MET A 288 -3.27 -5.12 2.99
C MET A 288 -3.43 -4.28 1.74
N SER A 289 -4.10 -3.13 1.87
CA SER A 289 -4.16 -2.10 0.82
C SER A 289 -2.81 -1.38 0.68
N ASP A 290 -2.66 -0.67 -0.43
CA ASP A 290 -1.44 0.06 -0.76
C ASP A 290 -1.13 1.18 0.24
N GLY A 291 -2.16 1.85 0.77
CA GLY A 291 -2.03 2.88 1.78
C GLY A 291 -1.36 2.38 3.06
N VAL A 292 -1.38 1.08 3.38
CA VAL A 292 -0.62 0.54 4.52
C VAL A 292 0.89 0.55 4.24
N TYR A 293 1.31 -0.08 3.14
CA TYR A 293 2.74 -0.25 2.89
C TYR A 293 3.38 0.99 2.28
N LYS A 294 2.72 1.72 1.36
CA LYS A 294 3.24 2.96 0.80
C LYS A 294 3.46 4.00 1.91
N CYS A 295 2.53 4.09 2.86
CA CYS A 295 2.65 5.00 3.99
C CYS A 295 3.85 4.66 4.89
N LEU A 296 4.12 3.37 5.14
CA LEU A 296 5.30 2.98 5.91
C LEU A 296 6.60 3.19 5.12
N GLU A 297 6.60 2.89 3.83
CA GLU A 297 7.73 3.10 2.92
C GLU A 297 8.11 4.58 2.85
N GLU A 298 7.13 5.47 2.67
CA GLU A 298 7.35 6.93 2.68
C GLU A 298 7.88 7.43 4.02
N ALA A 299 7.36 6.92 5.13
CA ALA A 299 7.75 7.36 6.48
C ALA A 299 9.16 6.92 6.88
N THR A 300 9.62 5.78 6.38
CA THR A 300 10.87 5.14 6.84
C THR A 300 11.97 5.13 5.78
N GLY A 301 11.63 5.27 4.49
CA GLY A 301 12.55 5.13 3.36
C GLY A 301 13.12 3.72 3.18
N THR A 302 12.48 2.70 3.78
CA THR A 302 12.91 1.30 3.71
C THR A 302 12.42 0.61 2.44
N SER A 303 13.22 -0.30 1.89
CA SER A 303 12.79 -1.20 0.81
C SER A 303 12.25 -2.55 1.33
N THR A 304 12.32 -2.79 2.65
CA THR A 304 11.91 -4.06 3.28
C THR A 304 10.53 -3.99 3.94
N VAL A 305 9.64 -3.15 3.40
CA VAL A 305 8.36 -2.77 4.02
C VAL A 305 7.50 -3.98 4.43
N ASN A 306 7.46 -5.04 3.63
CA ASN A 306 6.71 -6.26 3.95
C ASN A 306 7.23 -6.92 5.24
N SER A 307 8.56 -6.99 5.41
CA SER A 307 9.19 -7.53 6.62
C SER A 307 8.94 -6.65 7.84
N ASP A 308 8.98 -5.33 7.64
CA ASP A 308 8.74 -4.36 8.70
C ASP A 308 7.28 -4.44 9.21
N ILE A 309 6.29 -4.55 8.30
CA ILE A 309 4.89 -4.77 8.66
C ILE A 309 4.71 -6.09 9.40
N VAL A 310 5.30 -7.20 8.91
CA VAL A 310 5.23 -8.50 9.59
C VAL A 310 5.81 -8.41 11.00
N TYR A 311 6.91 -7.68 11.20
CA TYR A 311 7.50 -7.48 12.52
C TYR A 311 6.57 -6.71 13.46
N VAL A 312 5.90 -5.67 12.97
CA VAL A 312 4.89 -4.92 13.73
C VAL A 312 3.72 -5.84 14.11
N VAL A 313 3.22 -6.64 13.16
CA VAL A 313 2.14 -7.62 13.40
C VAL A 313 2.54 -8.65 14.47
N ALA A 314 3.72 -9.26 14.33
CA ALA A 314 4.22 -10.24 15.29
C ALA A 314 4.37 -9.66 16.71
N THR A 315 4.79 -8.40 16.82
CA THR A 315 4.87 -7.70 18.10
C THR A 315 3.48 -7.46 18.69
N GLU A 316 2.53 -7.01 17.88
CA GLU A 316 1.16 -6.72 18.35
C GLU A 316 0.38 -7.98 18.71
N LEU A 317 0.64 -9.11 18.06
CA LEU A 317 0.08 -10.42 18.46
C LEU A 317 0.42 -10.80 19.91
N LEU A 318 1.55 -10.31 20.45
CA LEU A 318 1.96 -10.54 21.84
C LEU A 318 1.34 -9.55 22.83
N CYS A 319 0.90 -8.38 22.34
CA CYS A 319 0.43 -7.28 23.19
C CYS A 319 -1.09 -7.19 23.27
N GLN A 320 -1.78 -7.48 22.17
CA GLN A 320 -3.21 -7.26 22.05
C GLN A 320 -4.01 -8.46 22.56
N SER A 321 -5.29 -8.20 22.84
CA SER A 321 -6.21 -9.22 23.37
C SER A 321 -7.12 -9.83 22.31
N THR A 322 -7.21 -9.25 21.11
CA THR A 322 -8.04 -9.72 20.00
C THR A 322 -7.32 -9.49 18.68
N LEU A 323 -7.62 -10.27 17.63
CA LEU A 323 -7.01 -10.09 16.31
C LEU A 323 -7.41 -8.76 15.64
N ASN A 324 -8.63 -8.27 15.88
CA ASN A 324 -9.02 -6.91 15.47
C ASN A 324 -8.16 -5.85 16.17
N GLY A 325 -7.88 -6.04 17.46
CA GLY A 325 -6.97 -5.17 18.21
C GLY A 325 -5.55 -5.18 17.65
N VAL A 326 -5.05 -6.35 17.22
CA VAL A 326 -3.75 -6.47 16.52
C VAL A 326 -3.76 -5.66 15.23
N ALA A 327 -4.73 -5.93 14.35
CA ALA A 327 -4.82 -5.27 13.05
C ALA A 327 -4.98 -3.75 13.19
N GLN A 328 -5.83 -3.29 14.11
CA GLN A 328 -6.02 -1.86 14.37
C GLN A 328 -4.74 -1.22 14.94
N ALA A 329 -4.06 -1.87 15.88
CA ALA A 329 -2.82 -1.35 16.45
C ALA A 329 -1.70 -1.20 15.40
N VAL A 330 -1.68 -2.07 14.38
CA VAL A 330 -0.74 -1.99 13.26
C VAL A 330 -0.99 -0.74 12.43
N VAL A 331 -2.21 -0.53 11.93
CA VAL A 331 -2.53 0.69 11.14
C VAL A 331 -2.36 1.97 11.97
N ASP A 332 -2.70 1.94 13.26
CA ASP A 332 -2.48 3.08 14.17
C ASP A 332 -0.99 3.40 14.38
N LYS A 333 -0.12 2.39 14.35
CA LYS A 333 1.34 2.59 14.40
C LYS A 333 1.88 3.14 13.09
N VAL A 334 1.48 2.56 11.95
CA VAL A 334 1.89 3.02 10.62
C VAL A 334 1.48 4.47 10.41
N GLY A 335 0.21 4.81 10.67
CA GLY A 335 -0.30 6.16 10.56
C GLY A 335 0.41 7.16 11.49
N ARG A 336 0.87 6.71 12.67
CA ARG A 336 1.70 7.53 13.57
C ARG A 336 3.11 7.73 13.04
N TYR A 337 3.78 6.68 12.55
CA TYR A 337 5.12 6.83 11.95
C TYR A 337 5.11 7.86 10.83
N HIS A 338 4.11 7.82 9.97
CA HIS A 338 3.96 8.75 8.85
C HIS A 338 3.65 10.18 9.31
N HIS A 339 2.78 10.34 10.31
CA HIS A 339 2.52 11.65 10.89
C HIS A 339 3.76 12.24 11.58
N ASP A 340 4.50 11.45 12.34
CA ASP A 340 5.73 11.87 13.01
C ASP A 340 6.82 12.23 11.99
N ALA A 341 6.90 11.50 10.87
CA ALA A 341 7.80 11.81 9.76
C ALA A 341 7.46 13.17 9.12
N PHE A 342 6.18 13.45 8.86
CA PHE A 342 5.73 14.76 8.38
C PHE A 342 6.05 15.88 9.37
N MET A 343 5.87 15.67 10.67
CA MET A 343 6.18 16.69 11.70
C MET A 343 7.68 16.98 11.81
N GLN A 344 8.54 16.02 11.45
CA GLN A 344 9.98 16.23 11.39
C GLN A 344 10.41 16.90 10.08
N GLN A 345 9.79 16.52 8.96
CA GLN A 345 10.09 17.04 7.63
C GLN A 345 8.79 17.29 6.84
N PRO A 346 8.21 18.51 6.90
CA PRO A 346 6.90 18.81 6.29
C PRO A 346 6.83 18.67 4.77
N THR A 347 7.98 18.51 4.10
CA THR A 347 8.04 18.31 2.65
C THR A 347 7.69 16.88 2.23
N THR A 348 7.83 15.89 3.12
CA THR A 348 7.52 14.48 2.90
C THR A 348 6.26 14.08 3.67
N CYS A 349 5.58 12.99 3.28
CA CYS A 349 4.43 12.46 4.03
C CYS A 349 3.25 13.45 4.18
N GLN A 350 3.01 14.34 3.21
CA GLN A 350 2.02 15.42 3.35
C GLN A 350 0.57 14.91 3.45
N LYS A 351 0.31 13.76 2.83
CA LYS A 351 -0.97 13.08 2.85
C LYS A 351 -0.75 11.57 2.88
N ARG A 352 -1.74 10.83 3.35
CA ARG A 352 -1.78 9.37 3.28
C ARG A 352 -3.15 8.93 2.81
N ASP A 353 -3.18 7.79 2.15
CA ASP A 353 -4.41 7.16 1.69
C ASP A 353 -5.14 6.40 2.80
N ASP A 354 -6.27 5.81 2.42
CA ASP A 354 -6.98 4.82 3.21
C ASP A 354 -6.10 3.61 3.50
N MET A 355 -6.26 3.02 4.67
CA MET A 355 -5.51 1.86 5.11
C MET A 355 -6.47 0.78 5.53
N THR A 356 -6.25 -0.42 5.03
CA THR A 356 -6.92 -1.63 5.49
C THR A 356 -5.92 -2.75 5.59
N ILE A 357 -5.88 -3.40 6.76
CA ILE A 357 -5.10 -4.62 6.98
C ILE A 357 -5.99 -5.71 7.56
N LEU A 358 -5.92 -6.90 6.98
CA LEU A 358 -6.58 -8.11 7.46
C LEU A 358 -5.51 -9.14 7.80
N ILE A 359 -5.57 -9.66 9.03
CA ILE A 359 -4.61 -10.60 9.57
C ILE A 359 -5.31 -11.92 9.88
N ARG A 360 -4.89 -13.01 9.25
CA ARG A 360 -5.32 -14.38 9.52
C ARG A 360 -4.21 -15.14 10.25
N ASN A 361 -4.46 -15.53 11.50
CA ASN A 361 -3.45 -16.17 12.36
C ASN A 361 -3.56 -17.71 12.37
N PHE A 362 -2.55 -18.43 11.88
CA PHE A 362 -2.61 -19.90 11.77
C PHE A 362 -2.31 -20.65 13.08
N ASP A 363 -1.79 -19.96 14.09
CA ASP A 363 -1.65 -20.53 15.44
C ASP A 363 -3.02 -20.59 16.14
N GLU A 364 -3.58 -21.81 16.22
CA GLU A 364 -4.89 -22.03 16.83
C GLU A 364 -4.91 -21.74 18.35
N GLU A 365 -3.80 -21.88 19.07
CA GLU A 365 -3.74 -21.58 20.51
C GLU A 365 -3.78 -20.07 20.75
N VAL A 366 -3.04 -19.31 19.94
CA VAL A 366 -3.06 -17.84 19.97
C VAL A 366 -4.43 -17.31 19.51
N ALA A 367 -4.99 -17.85 18.42
CA ALA A 367 -6.30 -17.43 17.93
C ALA A 367 -7.42 -17.68 18.96
N CYS A 368 -7.40 -18.83 19.65
CA CYS A 368 -8.40 -19.17 20.67
C CYS A 368 -8.24 -18.33 21.95
N THR A 369 -7.02 -18.03 22.39
CA THR A 369 -6.78 -17.20 23.57
C THR A 369 -7.17 -15.74 23.36
N LEU A 370 -7.02 -15.23 22.13
CA LEU A 370 -7.43 -13.89 21.73
C LEU A 370 -8.94 -13.75 21.45
N SER A 371 -9.68 -14.86 21.30
CA SER A 371 -11.12 -14.86 21.02
C SER A 371 -12.00 -14.94 22.29
N SER A 372 -11.40 -15.14 23.46
CA SER A 372 -12.13 -15.39 24.71
C SER A 372 -12.31 -14.11 25.54
N PRO A 373 -13.54 -13.70 25.90
CA PRO A 373 -13.74 -12.57 26.80
C PRO A 373 -13.21 -12.95 28.17
N ARG A 374 -12.01 -12.47 28.51
CA ARG A 374 -11.50 -12.65 29.88
C ARG A 374 -12.47 -11.97 30.84
N SER A 375 -13.05 -12.75 31.75
CA SER A 375 -13.54 -12.20 33.02
C SER A 375 -12.43 -11.36 33.63
N SER A 376 -12.79 -10.29 34.31
CA SER A 376 -11.90 -9.36 35.02
C SER A 376 -11.18 -10.01 36.22
N THR A 377 -10.50 -11.12 35.98
CA THR A 377 -9.58 -11.79 36.86
C THR A 377 -8.25 -11.78 36.14
N ARG A 378 -7.48 -10.74 36.48
CA ARG A 378 -6.04 -10.62 36.29
C ARG A 378 -5.42 -12.03 36.36
N PRO A 379 -4.81 -12.57 35.29
CA PRO A 379 -4.10 -13.82 35.41
C PRO A 379 -2.95 -13.57 36.39
N SER A 380 -3.03 -14.17 37.57
CA SER A 380 -1.82 -14.51 38.31
C SER A 380 -1.01 -15.37 37.36
N GLY A 381 0.03 -14.79 36.77
CA GLY A 381 0.98 -15.52 35.94
C GLY A 381 1.49 -16.77 36.68
N PRO A 382 2.07 -17.74 35.97
CA PRO A 382 2.72 -18.86 36.63
C PRO A 382 3.71 -18.25 37.62
N ALA A 383 3.62 -18.68 38.88
CA ALA A 383 4.61 -18.35 39.87
C ALA A 383 5.95 -18.88 39.36
N TYR A 384 6.71 -18.01 38.68
CA TYR A 384 8.13 -18.21 38.55
C TYR A 384 8.63 -18.31 39.99
N GLN A 385 9.03 -19.53 40.36
CA GLN A 385 9.95 -19.72 41.46
C GLN A 385 11.04 -18.68 41.26
N THR A 386 11.18 -17.79 42.23
CA THR A 386 12.31 -16.86 42.32
C THR A 386 13.57 -17.72 42.44
N THR A 387 14.10 -18.17 41.32
CA THR A 387 15.49 -18.56 41.21
C THR A 387 16.27 -17.28 41.43
N SER A 388 17.09 -17.28 42.47
CA SER A 388 18.08 -16.27 42.82
C SER A 388 18.71 -15.62 41.58
N PRO A 389 19.08 -14.33 41.62
CA PRO A 389 19.72 -13.68 40.48
C PRO A 389 20.90 -14.53 40.03
N GLY A 390 20.81 -15.07 38.81
CA GLY A 390 21.87 -15.86 38.23
C GLY A 390 23.16 -15.04 38.28
N VAL A 391 24.15 -15.55 39.00
CA VAL A 391 25.49 -14.97 39.02
C VAL A 391 26.00 -15.07 37.59
N LEU A 392 26.08 -13.94 36.88
CA LEU A 392 26.73 -13.89 35.58
C LEU A 392 28.21 -14.24 35.80
N PRO A 393 28.71 -15.36 35.23
CA PRO A 393 30.09 -15.73 35.42
C PRO A 393 30.98 -14.67 34.77
N VAL A 394 31.91 -14.14 35.55
CA VAL A 394 32.95 -13.25 35.02
C VAL A 394 33.77 -14.03 34.00
N SER A 395 34.02 -13.44 32.83
CA SER A 395 34.79 -14.06 31.74
C SER A 395 36.22 -14.46 32.15
N VAL A 396 36.73 -13.89 33.26
CA VAL A 396 37.99 -14.28 33.89
C VAL A 396 37.78 -14.33 35.42
N PRO A 397 37.78 -15.52 36.05
CA PRO A 397 37.65 -15.65 37.51
C PRO A 397 38.84 -15.01 38.24
N PHE A 398 38.56 -14.28 39.32
CA PHE A 398 39.61 -13.70 40.16
C PHE A 398 40.43 -14.79 40.85
N ASN A 399 41.75 -14.80 40.65
CA ASN A 399 42.66 -15.76 41.27
C ASN A 399 43.48 -15.08 42.40
N PRO A 400 43.19 -15.34 43.69
CA PRO A 400 43.88 -14.72 44.82
C PRO A 400 45.29 -15.27 45.10
N SER A 401 45.76 -16.29 44.36
CA SER A 401 47.07 -16.94 44.62
C SER A 401 48.29 -16.21 44.03
N LYS A 402 48.12 -15.04 43.40
CA LYS A 402 49.24 -14.17 43.01
C LYS A 402 49.36 -12.98 43.97
N LYS A 403 50.24 -13.09 44.97
CA LYS A 403 50.78 -11.90 45.64
C LYS A 403 51.61 -11.14 44.60
N ASN A 404 51.20 -9.93 44.24
CA ASN A 404 51.97 -9.04 43.37
C ASN A 404 53.29 -8.64 44.06
N SER A 405 54.30 -9.50 43.97
CA SER A 405 55.70 -9.12 44.17
C SER A 405 56.34 -8.92 42.80
N GLY A 406 56.47 -7.66 42.38
CA GLY A 406 57.30 -7.27 41.24
C GLY A 406 56.56 -7.01 39.93
N SER A 407 56.60 -5.73 39.50
CA SER A 407 56.11 -5.11 38.26
C SER A 407 54.63 -5.27 37.87
N VAL A 408 54.01 -4.13 37.54
CA VAL A 408 52.64 -4.00 37.02
C VAL A 408 52.45 -4.90 35.79
N PRO A 409 51.40 -5.74 35.73
CA PRO A 409 51.15 -6.57 34.55
C PRO A 409 50.85 -5.71 33.33
N THR A 410 51.60 -5.91 32.24
CA THR A 410 51.35 -5.24 30.95
C THR A 410 50.12 -5.88 30.28
N LEU A 411 49.02 -5.13 30.19
CA LEU A 411 47.83 -5.53 29.45
C LEU A 411 48.08 -5.33 27.95
N LYS A 412 47.83 -6.37 27.14
CA LYS A 412 47.84 -6.28 25.67
C LYS A 412 46.48 -6.73 25.16
N ILE A 413 45.78 -5.83 24.46
CA ILE A 413 44.58 -6.16 23.69
C ILE A 413 45.02 -6.32 22.24
N PRO A 414 44.83 -7.49 21.59
CA PRO A 414 45.17 -7.66 20.18
C PRO A 414 44.30 -6.74 19.32
N MET A 415 44.91 -5.92 18.46
CA MET A 415 44.17 -5.26 17.39
C MET A 415 43.99 -6.23 16.21
N PRO A 416 42.84 -6.19 15.51
CA PRO A 416 42.65 -6.96 14.29
C PRO A 416 43.70 -6.53 13.25
N GLN A 417 44.50 -7.48 12.74
CA GLN A 417 45.47 -7.19 11.69
C GLN A 417 44.72 -6.89 10.39
N ARG A 418 44.69 -5.61 9.99
CA ARG A 418 44.37 -5.24 8.61
C ARG A 418 45.54 -5.69 7.72
N THR A 419 45.31 -6.66 6.85
CA THR A 419 46.21 -6.95 5.73
C THR A 419 46.14 -5.81 4.74
N ILE A 420 47.08 -4.87 4.83
CA ILE A 420 47.36 -3.90 3.75
C ILE A 420 48.86 -3.94 3.46
N SER A 421 49.17 -4.35 2.24
CA SER A 421 50.48 -4.21 1.60
C SER A 421 50.84 -2.74 1.46
N GLN A 422 51.90 -2.31 2.15
CA GLN A 422 52.64 -1.05 1.95
C GLN A 422 53.71 -1.22 0.85
N PRO A 423 54.27 -0.16 0.19
CA PRO A 423 54.88 1.05 0.78
C PRO A 423 54.53 2.39 0.05
N ASN A 424 54.80 3.63 0.49
CA ASN A 424 55.76 4.21 1.45
C ASN A 424 55.38 5.69 1.80
N ASN A 425 55.74 6.13 3.03
CA ASN A 425 56.11 7.49 3.54
C ASN A 425 55.13 8.70 3.33
N HIS A 426 54.81 9.58 4.29
CA HIS A 426 55.57 10.22 5.38
C HIS A 426 54.63 10.67 6.55
N GLU A 427 55.27 11.16 7.60
CA GLU A 427 54.87 11.39 9.00
C GLU A 427 53.79 12.45 9.31
N GLY A 428 53.08 12.26 10.45
CA GLY A 428 52.28 13.29 11.13
C GLY A 428 51.54 12.77 12.38
N SER A 429 51.96 13.18 13.58
CA SER A 429 51.58 12.72 14.93
C SER A 429 50.15 13.09 15.43
N PRO A 430 49.65 12.49 16.55
CA PRO A 430 48.23 12.43 16.92
C PRO A 430 47.79 13.31 18.10
N SER A 431 46.48 13.54 18.25
CA SER A 431 45.79 13.90 19.53
C SER A 431 44.27 13.62 19.37
N SER A 432 43.71 12.59 20.02
CA SER A 432 43.18 12.47 21.40
C SER A 432 41.82 13.15 21.63
N THR A 433 40.74 12.37 21.76
CA THR A 433 39.87 12.29 22.95
C THR A 433 38.70 11.33 22.69
N THR A 434 38.49 10.40 23.62
CA THR A 434 37.38 9.45 23.66
C THR A 434 36.59 9.76 24.93
N SER A 435 35.27 9.98 24.80
CA SER A 435 34.34 10.07 25.92
C SER A 435 33.52 8.78 26.01
N THR A 436 33.49 8.20 27.22
CA THR A 436 32.75 6.99 27.61
C THR A 436 31.35 7.37 28.13
N PRO A 437 30.31 6.53 27.96
CA PRO A 437 29.08 6.60 28.75
C PRO A 437 29.12 5.66 29.98
N THR A 438 28.72 6.19 31.13
CA THR A 438 28.57 5.51 32.43
C THR A 438 27.18 4.87 32.60
N ASN A 439 27.14 3.66 33.17
CA ASN A 439 25.91 3.04 33.73
C ASN A 439 25.59 3.60 35.14
N PRO A 440 24.31 3.64 35.55
CA PRO A 440 23.89 4.07 36.89
C PRO A 440 23.80 2.92 37.92
N THR A 441 24.00 3.30 39.20
CA THR A 441 23.97 2.43 40.38
C THR A 441 22.67 2.62 41.19
N THR A 442 22.15 1.52 41.71
CA THR A 442 20.95 1.35 42.56
C THR A 442 21.14 1.85 44.01
N VAL A 443 20.11 2.49 44.60
CA VAL A 443 19.94 2.59 46.08
C VAL A 443 18.45 2.42 46.45
N ALA A 444 18.19 1.63 47.50
CA ALA A 444 16.89 1.18 48.01
C ALA A 444 16.15 2.24 48.89
N PRO A 445 14.84 2.05 49.21
CA PRO A 445 14.01 3.03 49.89
C PRO A 445 13.74 2.73 51.39
N LEU A 446 13.48 3.77 52.20
CA LEU A 446 12.84 3.63 53.52
C LEU A 446 11.98 4.88 53.91
N VAL A 447 10.66 4.66 53.95
CA VAL A 447 9.62 5.09 54.92
C VAL A 447 9.45 6.57 55.36
N SER A 448 8.23 7.11 55.14
CA SER A 448 7.28 7.69 56.15
C SER A 448 6.11 8.40 55.42
N GLN A 449 4.88 7.88 55.47
CA GLN A 449 3.75 8.10 56.41
C GLN A 449 2.93 9.41 56.28
N SER A 450 1.60 9.22 56.30
CA SER A 450 0.45 10.16 56.48
C SER A 450 0.04 10.99 55.24
N GLY A 451 -1.23 11.13 54.86
CA GLY A 451 -2.51 10.63 55.38
C GLY A 451 -3.69 11.26 54.60
N SER A 452 -4.83 10.55 54.60
CA SER A 452 -6.23 11.02 54.41
C SER A 452 -6.72 11.58 53.06
N GLU A 453 -7.59 10.77 52.42
CA GLU A 453 -8.79 11.07 51.60
C GLU A 453 -9.79 12.08 52.26
N PRO A 454 -11.00 12.38 51.71
CA PRO A 454 -11.55 12.27 50.34
C PRO A 454 -12.30 13.56 49.87
N SER A 455 -12.72 13.65 48.60
CA SER A 455 -14.10 14.06 48.20
C SER A 455 -14.28 14.17 46.67
N SER A 456 -15.24 13.39 46.16
CA SER A 456 -15.98 13.63 44.90
C SER A 456 -17.25 14.46 45.20
N PRO A 457 -18.21 14.67 44.29
CA PRO A 457 -18.20 15.09 42.88
C PRO A 457 -19.11 16.34 42.64
N GLY A 458 -19.18 16.89 41.41
CA GLY A 458 -20.43 17.51 40.94
C GLY A 458 -20.38 18.70 39.98
N LEU A 459 -21.22 18.57 38.93
CA LEU A 459 -22.09 19.60 38.31
C LEU A 459 -21.58 20.39 37.08
N SER A 460 -22.14 20.02 35.90
CA SER A 460 -22.68 20.95 34.88
C SER A 460 -23.98 21.63 35.41
N PRO A 461 -24.65 22.63 34.76
CA PRO A 461 -24.58 23.11 33.37
C PRO A 461 -24.70 24.65 33.18
N ASN A 462 -24.70 25.14 31.92
CA ASN A 462 -25.43 26.32 31.35
C ASN A 462 -24.78 26.67 30.00
N ALA A 463 -25.38 26.43 28.82
CA ALA A 463 -26.52 27.13 28.20
C ALA A 463 -26.34 28.66 28.17
N PHE A 464 -26.05 29.25 26.99
CA PHE A 464 -26.58 30.55 26.53
C PHE A 464 -26.19 30.78 25.06
N ASP A 465 -27.19 30.68 24.19
CA ASP A 465 -27.30 31.35 22.90
C ASP A 465 -27.95 32.73 23.14
N PRO A 466 -27.58 33.79 22.40
CA PRO A 466 -28.58 34.35 21.49
C PRO A 466 -27.99 34.94 20.19
N GLY A 467 -28.63 34.64 19.05
CA GLY A 467 -28.65 35.55 17.87
C GLY A 467 -29.64 36.72 18.06
N PRO A 468 -30.15 37.37 17.00
CA PRO A 468 -29.57 37.71 15.68
C PRO A 468 -29.77 39.23 15.35
N PHE A 469 -29.06 39.85 14.40
CA PHE A 469 -29.52 41.13 13.81
C PHE A 469 -28.94 41.47 12.41
N HIS A 470 -29.87 41.57 11.45
CA HIS A 470 -30.02 42.40 10.23
C HIS A 470 -28.96 42.56 9.11
N GLU A 471 -29.43 42.15 7.92
CA GLU A 471 -29.36 42.76 6.58
C GLU A 471 -28.84 44.20 6.42
N ARG A 472 -28.04 44.43 5.37
CA ARG A 472 -28.35 45.39 4.31
C ARG A 472 -27.47 45.26 3.04
N ASP A 473 -28.14 45.46 1.91
CA ASP A 473 -27.70 45.57 0.51
C ASP A 473 -26.49 46.47 0.21
N GLY A 474 -25.82 46.23 -0.95
CA GLY A 474 -25.05 47.31 -1.61
C GLY A 474 -24.06 46.95 -2.73
N LYS A 475 -24.58 46.71 -3.94
CA LYS A 475 -23.99 46.93 -5.29
C LYS A 475 -22.54 47.49 -5.45
N ALA A 476 -21.75 46.72 -6.21
CA ALA A 476 -21.19 47.00 -7.54
C ALA A 476 -19.88 47.83 -7.76
N ARG A 477 -19.08 47.28 -8.71
CA ARG A 477 -18.07 47.86 -9.64
C ARG A 477 -16.67 48.15 -9.04
N LYS A 478 -15.54 48.06 -9.75
CA LYS A 478 -15.06 47.55 -11.06
C LYS A 478 -13.61 48.08 -11.14
N ALA A 479 -12.61 47.28 -11.52
CA ALA A 479 -11.41 47.77 -12.22
C ALA A 479 -10.58 46.62 -12.81
N MET A 480 -10.62 46.52 -14.14
CA MET A 480 -9.58 45.93 -14.98
C MET A 480 -8.33 46.82 -14.96
N LEU A 481 -7.16 46.22 -15.17
CA LEU A 481 -6.19 46.79 -16.11
C LEU A 481 -5.59 45.68 -16.96
N LEU A 482 -5.77 45.85 -18.26
CA LEU A 482 -5.18 45.13 -19.38
C LEU A 482 -4.08 46.06 -19.92
N GLU A 483 -2.94 45.54 -20.35
CA GLU A 483 -2.23 46.19 -21.45
C GLU A 483 -1.48 45.19 -22.33
N THR A 484 -1.61 45.47 -23.61
CA THR A 484 -1.42 44.64 -24.79
C THR A 484 -0.12 45.04 -25.47
N THR A 485 0.60 44.12 -26.11
CA THR A 485 1.28 44.40 -27.40
C THR A 485 1.40 43.12 -28.23
N GLN A 486 1.22 43.28 -29.54
CA GLN A 486 1.02 42.25 -30.57
C GLN A 486 2.09 42.47 -31.70
N PRO A 487 2.11 41.74 -32.84
CA PRO A 487 3.22 40.89 -33.29
C PRO A 487 3.90 41.35 -34.60
N VAL A 488 4.88 40.58 -35.12
CA VAL A 488 5.35 40.66 -36.52
C VAL A 488 5.72 39.29 -37.09
N ASP A 489 5.20 39.01 -38.30
CA ASP A 489 5.35 37.84 -39.18
C ASP A 489 6.74 37.67 -39.83
N GLY A 490 7.05 36.44 -40.29
CA GLY A 490 8.07 36.18 -41.32
C GLY A 490 8.29 34.68 -41.62
N SER A 491 7.95 34.25 -42.83
CA SER A 491 7.88 32.86 -43.31
C SER A 491 9.12 32.38 -44.11
N LEU A 492 9.16 31.05 -44.39
CA LEU A 492 9.77 30.28 -45.50
C LEU A 492 11.07 29.44 -45.31
N THR A 493 10.86 28.11 -45.36
CA THR A 493 11.50 27.02 -46.18
C THR A 493 12.93 26.46 -45.99
N VAL A 494 12.95 25.11 -45.86
CA VAL A 494 13.73 24.06 -46.59
C VAL A 494 15.22 23.81 -46.26
N MET A 495 15.51 22.52 -45.99
CA MET A 495 16.78 21.79 -45.76
C MET A 495 17.73 21.72 -47.00
N PRO A 496 18.88 20.97 -47.02
CA PRO A 496 19.80 20.44 -45.97
C PRO A 496 21.31 20.71 -46.27
N ALA A 497 22.21 20.24 -45.37
CA ALA A 497 23.45 19.47 -45.64
C ALA A 497 24.79 19.95 -45.04
N SER A 498 25.53 18.93 -44.54
CA SER A 498 26.99 18.71 -44.52
C SER A 498 27.92 19.51 -43.57
N SER A 499 28.40 18.77 -42.55
CA SER A 499 29.80 18.54 -42.14
C SER A 499 30.91 19.56 -42.48
N THR A 500 31.70 19.97 -41.48
CA THR A 500 33.18 19.80 -41.46
C THR A 500 33.81 20.25 -40.14
N HIS A 501 34.89 19.56 -39.76
CA HIS A 501 35.76 19.71 -38.59
C HIS A 501 36.65 20.98 -38.56
N GLY A 502 37.16 21.32 -37.36
CA GLY A 502 38.40 22.10 -37.16
C GLY A 502 38.32 23.05 -35.95
N VAL A 503 38.61 22.61 -34.72
CA VAL A 503 39.93 22.62 -34.03
C VAL A 503 40.33 23.99 -33.42
N SER A 504 40.43 23.97 -32.08
CA SER A 504 41.26 24.75 -31.12
C SER A 504 41.23 26.29 -31.10
N ASP A 505 40.87 26.93 -29.97
CA ASP A 505 41.84 27.20 -28.89
C ASP A 505 41.24 27.88 -27.63
N ASN A 506 41.78 27.43 -26.51
CA ASN A 506 41.71 27.82 -25.09
C ASN A 506 41.50 29.30 -24.69
N LYS A 507 40.70 29.52 -23.61
CA LYS A 507 41.09 30.23 -22.36
C LYS A 507 39.91 30.44 -21.39
N GLY A 508 40.12 30.12 -20.10
CA GLY A 508 39.43 30.81 -18.98
C GLY A 508 38.85 29.91 -17.89
N SER A 509 39.68 29.60 -16.90
CA SER A 509 39.46 28.81 -15.67
C SER A 509 38.43 29.38 -14.67
N ASN A 510 37.69 28.49 -14.01
CA ASN A 510 37.44 28.54 -12.56
C ASN A 510 37.15 27.12 -12.02
N PRO A 511 37.87 26.60 -11.01
CA PRO A 511 37.64 25.28 -10.44
C PRO A 511 36.84 25.38 -9.13
N ASN A 512 35.74 24.66 -9.05
CA ASN A 512 35.15 24.08 -7.83
C ASN A 512 33.84 23.41 -8.25
N ASP A 513 33.90 22.11 -8.51
CA ASP A 513 32.78 21.16 -8.36
C ASP A 513 33.39 19.74 -8.52
N GLU A 514 33.66 19.08 -7.40
CA GLU A 514 34.01 17.66 -7.36
C GLU A 514 32.73 16.81 -7.50
N GLU A 515 32.60 16.22 -8.69
CA GLU A 515 32.16 14.84 -9.02
C GLU A 515 30.96 14.21 -8.28
N MET A 516 29.80 14.27 -8.93
CA MET A 516 28.81 13.19 -8.96
C MET A 516 29.01 12.39 -10.26
N ILE A 517 29.38 11.11 -10.15
CA ILE A 517 29.54 10.21 -11.30
C ILE A 517 28.19 9.51 -11.55
N GLU A 518 27.56 9.77 -12.70
CA GLU A 518 26.42 8.99 -13.21
C GLU A 518 26.93 7.64 -13.77
N PRO A 519 26.20 6.52 -13.58
CA PRO A 519 26.60 5.24 -14.13
C PRO A 519 26.30 5.21 -15.64
N TYR A 520 27.32 5.47 -16.46
CA TYR A 520 27.29 5.20 -17.90
C TYR A 520 27.62 3.73 -18.15
N VAL A 521 26.70 3.01 -18.79
CA VAL A 521 26.92 1.64 -19.28
C VAL A 521 27.16 1.71 -20.78
N ASP A 522 28.33 1.24 -21.21
CA ASP A 522 28.76 1.23 -22.61
C ASP A 522 28.25 -0.03 -23.32
N PHE A 523 27.36 0.14 -24.29
CA PHE A 523 26.79 -0.94 -25.10
C PHE A 523 27.55 -1.18 -26.42
N THR A 524 28.70 -0.55 -26.63
CA THR A 524 29.45 -0.64 -27.88
C THR A 524 29.81 -2.09 -28.24
N ASP A 525 30.20 -2.90 -27.25
CA ASP A 525 30.53 -4.31 -27.47
C ASP A 525 29.30 -5.18 -27.78
N PHE A 526 28.13 -4.81 -27.24
CA PHE A 526 26.88 -5.49 -27.55
C PHE A 526 26.48 -5.29 -29.01
N PHE A 527 26.52 -4.04 -29.51
CA PHE A 527 26.19 -3.75 -30.90
C PHE A 527 27.18 -4.38 -31.88
N LYS A 528 28.46 -4.46 -31.50
CA LYS A 528 29.49 -5.14 -32.28
C LYS A 528 29.23 -6.66 -32.37
N THR A 529 28.78 -7.25 -31.27
CA THR A 529 28.41 -8.68 -31.21
C THR A 529 27.17 -8.99 -32.06
N VAL A 530 26.19 -8.08 -32.10
CA VAL A 530 25.01 -8.19 -32.97
C VAL A 530 25.38 -8.07 -34.44
N GLU A 531 26.29 -7.16 -34.80
CA GLU A 531 26.81 -7.06 -36.18
C GLU A 531 27.61 -8.29 -36.61
N GLU A 532 28.40 -8.89 -35.72
CA GLU A 532 29.26 -10.03 -36.06
C GLU A 532 28.51 -11.37 -36.11
N LEU A 533 27.54 -11.60 -35.22
CA LEU A 533 26.85 -12.88 -35.07
C LEU A 533 25.45 -12.91 -35.70
N GLY A 534 24.89 -11.74 -36.03
CA GLY A 534 23.53 -11.61 -36.52
C GLY A 534 22.48 -11.71 -35.41
N GLU A 535 21.39 -10.97 -35.58
CA GLU A 535 20.31 -10.83 -34.58
C GLU A 535 19.71 -12.19 -34.16
N ASP A 536 19.53 -13.12 -35.10
CA ASP A 536 18.92 -14.43 -34.83
C ASP A 536 19.71 -15.28 -33.82
N VAL A 537 21.04 -15.11 -33.74
CA VAL A 537 21.92 -15.84 -32.81
C VAL A 537 21.98 -15.16 -31.45
N VAL A 538 22.00 -13.82 -31.42
CA VAL A 538 22.07 -13.04 -30.17
C VAL A 538 20.73 -13.08 -29.42
N TYR A 539 19.61 -13.14 -30.14
CA TYR A 539 18.26 -13.19 -29.56
C TYR A 539 17.65 -14.60 -29.47
N GLY A 540 18.41 -15.65 -29.81
CA GLY A 540 18.03 -17.04 -29.53
C GLY A 540 16.76 -17.54 -30.24
N CYS A 541 16.49 -17.09 -31.47
CA CYS A 541 15.32 -17.51 -32.22
C CYS A 541 15.58 -18.80 -33.03
N ASP A 542 15.48 -19.96 -32.39
CA ASP A 542 15.42 -21.25 -33.10
C ASP A 542 14.09 -21.38 -33.87
N LYS A 543 14.13 -21.17 -35.19
CA LYS A 543 13.00 -21.45 -36.09
C LYS A 543 12.81 -22.97 -36.22
N MET A 544 11.81 -23.54 -35.54
CA MET A 544 11.29 -24.86 -35.90
C MET A 544 10.53 -24.79 -37.24
N PRO A 545 10.75 -25.72 -38.18
CA PRO A 545 10.01 -25.74 -39.45
C PRO A 545 8.61 -26.31 -39.24
N LEU A 546 7.59 -25.55 -39.64
CA LEU A 546 6.21 -26.01 -39.75
C LEU A 546 6.09 -26.98 -40.94
N SER A 547 5.66 -28.21 -40.67
CA SER A 547 5.07 -29.15 -41.63
C SER A 547 3.56 -29.16 -41.51
#